data_AF-A0A1Y1S7F7-F1
#
_entry.id   AF-A0A1Y1S7F7-F1
#
_cell.length_a   1.000
_cell.length_b   1.000
_cell.length_c   1.000
_cell.angle_alpha   90.00
_cell.angle_beta   90.00
_cell.angle_gamma   90.00
#
_symmetry.space_group_name_H-M   'P 1'
#
loop_
_entity.id
_entity.type
_entity.pdbx_description
1 polymer ?
#
loop_
_entity_poly.entity_id
_entity_poly.type
_entity_poly.pdbx_seq_one_letter_code
_entity_poly.pdbx_strand_id
1 'polypeptide(L)'
;MIQSRMTEFHEYVGLSGQKSMVEHEPRFYEELYDKIERLELLVEDSSSYRNFLVLDEKLVEMQKEVQSLDTIEIEGFEEEYEGIKYILKHKVYGIKQMINRKKIGERDEVAGERHEEYGIENETNVEGEMKKHFTQEELEQVEMENRQIVEGKEYETTRKRIKQINEVQKAINEQLIVQNERIDDVCETTKETKKTYLDLNRIQFDGAGSIFKRFLAKFILLVALFLLFKHYLNR
;
A
#
# COMPACT_ATOMS: atom_id res chain seq x y z
N MET A 1 -52.19 -5.64 -31.31
CA MET A 1 -51.47 -6.30 -32.42
C MET A 1 -50.03 -6.71 -32.06
N ILE A 2 -49.39 -6.14 -31.02
CA ILE A 2 -48.01 -6.48 -30.62
C ILE A 2 -47.94 -7.76 -29.75
N GLN A 3 -48.95 -8.02 -28.91
CA GLN A 3 -49.00 -9.22 -28.06
C GLN A 3 -49.06 -10.54 -28.82
N SER A 4 -49.61 -10.54 -30.04
CA SER A 4 -49.74 -11.73 -30.90
C SER A 4 -48.40 -12.22 -31.46
N ARG A 5 -47.44 -11.30 -31.67
CA ARG A 5 -46.12 -11.66 -32.20
C ARG A 5 -45.19 -12.22 -31.13
N MET A 6 -45.36 -11.77 -29.88
CA MET A 6 -44.57 -12.28 -28.74
C MET A 6 -44.94 -13.74 -28.43
N THR A 7 -46.22 -14.09 -28.58
CA THR A 7 -46.72 -15.46 -28.38
C THR A 7 -46.30 -16.40 -29.51
N GLU A 8 -46.36 -15.96 -30.77
CA GLU A 8 -45.79 -16.71 -31.91
C GLU A 8 -44.28 -16.93 -31.76
N PHE A 9 -43.53 -15.94 -31.26
CA PHE A 9 -42.09 -16.08 -31.03
C PHE A 9 -41.77 -17.12 -29.95
N HIS A 10 -42.54 -17.15 -28.86
CA HIS A 10 -42.37 -18.17 -27.81
C HIS A 10 -42.70 -19.59 -28.28
N GLU A 11 -43.65 -19.73 -29.20
CA GLU A 11 -44.02 -21.01 -29.80
C GLU A 11 -42.96 -21.48 -30.82
N TYR A 12 -42.37 -20.56 -31.58
CA TYR A 12 -41.30 -20.83 -32.55
C TYR A 12 -39.95 -21.18 -31.88
N VAL A 13 -39.68 -20.63 -30.69
CA VAL A 13 -38.42 -20.85 -29.95
C VAL A 13 -38.40 -22.17 -29.15
N GLY A 14 -39.50 -22.94 -29.14
CA GLY A 14 -39.46 -24.33 -28.71
C GLY A 14 -38.91 -24.54 -27.29
N LEU A 15 -39.51 -23.89 -26.29
CA LEU A 15 -39.24 -24.13 -24.86
C LEU A 15 -39.76 -25.50 -24.35
N SER A 16 -40.02 -26.45 -25.25
CA SER A 16 -40.31 -27.85 -24.92
C SER A 16 -39.07 -28.77 -24.97
N GLY A 17 -37.90 -28.20 -25.24
CA GLY A 17 -36.62 -28.87 -25.06
C GLY A 17 -35.88 -28.26 -23.88
N GLN A 18 -36.21 -28.72 -22.67
CA GLN A 18 -35.41 -28.53 -21.48
C GLN A 18 -34.01 -29.11 -21.76
N LYS A 19 -33.12 -28.29 -22.34
CA LYS A 19 -31.68 -28.58 -22.34
C LYS A 19 -31.33 -28.65 -20.87
N SER A 20 -31.06 -29.86 -20.40
CA SER A 20 -30.35 -30.13 -19.16
C SER A 20 -29.31 -29.03 -18.97
N MET A 21 -29.34 -28.34 -17.82
CA MET A 21 -28.20 -27.56 -17.37
C MET A 21 -27.01 -28.50 -17.43
N VAL A 22 -26.22 -28.39 -18.50
CA VAL A 22 -24.88 -28.93 -18.52
C VAL A 22 -24.19 -28.07 -17.48
N GLU A 23 -23.83 -28.67 -16.34
CA GLU A 23 -22.91 -28.03 -15.39
C GLU A 23 -21.67 -27.67 -16.21
N HIS A 24 -21.56 -26.40 -16.60
CA HIS A 24 -20.38 -25.91 -17.27
C HIS A 24 -19.32 -25.84 -16.18
N GLU A 25 -18.35 -26.76 -16.22
CA GLU A 25 -17.14 -26.59 -15.42
C GLU A 25 -16.53 -25.25 -15.80
N PRO A 26 -16.29 -24.35 -14.83
CA PRO A 26 -15.80 -23.01 -15.11
C PRO A 26 -14.46 -23.14 -15.81
N ARG A 27 -14.32 -22.44 -16.93
CA ARG A 27 -13.04 -22.41 -17.64
C ARG A 27 -12.05 -21.63 -16.79
N PHE A 28 -10.76 -21.95 -16.89
CA PHE A 28 -9.71 -21.31 -16.09
C PHE A 28 -9.74 -19.76 -16.11
N TYR A 29 -10.03 -19.16 -17.26
CA TYR A 29 -10.14 -17.70 -17.38
C TYR A 29 -11.41 -17.13 -16.74
N GLU A 30 -12.49 -17.91 -16.61
CA GLU A 30 -13.72 -17.53 -15.91
C GLU A 30 -13.50 -17.50 -14.41
N GLU A 31 -12.73 -18.45 -13.84
CA GLU A 31 -12.34 -18.38 -12.43
C GLU A 31 -11.50 -17.14 -12.11
N LEU A 32 -10.58 -16.79 -13.00
CA LEU A 32 -9.75 -15.59 -12.87
C LEU A 32 -10.59 -14.32 -13.00
N TYR A 33 -11.54 -14.31 -13.93
CA TYR A 33 -12.50 -13.23 -14.11
C TYR A 33 -13.38 -13.04 -12.87
N ASP A 34 -13.93 -14.11 -12.30
CA ASP A 34 -14.72 -14.08 -11.08
C ASP A 34 -13.93 -13.55 -9.88
N LYS A 35 -12.64 -13.90 -9.77
CA LYS A 35 -11.78 -13.35 -8.73
C LYS A 35 -11.58 -11.84 -8.89
N ILE A 36 -11.42 -11.37 -10.12
CA ILE A 36 -11.30 -9.95 -10.44
C ILE A 36 -12.61 -9.22 -10.08
N GLU A 37 -13.77 -9.76 -10.43
CA GLU A 37 -15.07 -9.15 -10.07
C GLU A 37 -15.31 -9.12 -8.56
N ARG A 38 -14.95 -10.19 -7.84
CA ARG A 38 -15.02 -10.17 -6.37
C ARG A 38 -14.12 -9.09 -5.77
N LEU A 39 -12.94 -8.87 -6.35
CA LEU A 39 -12.04 -7.81 -5.90
C LEU A 39 -12.62 -6.42 -6.21
N GLU A 40 -13.26 -6.25 -7.37
CA GLU A 40 -13.98 -5.03 -7.77
C GLU A 40 -15.08 -4.69 -6.75
N LEU A 41 -15.95 -5.64 -6.43
CA LEU A 41 -17.01 -5.47 -5.42
C LEU A 41 -16.44 -5.12 -4.03
N LEU A 42 -15.36 -5.78 -3.62
CA LEU A 42 -14.71 -5.46 -2.33
C LEU A 42 -14.14 -4.04 -2.30
N VAL A 43 -13.64 -3.54 -3.44
CA VAL A 43 -13.18 -2.15 -3.57
C VAL A 43 -14.36 -1.19 -3.51
N GLU A 44 -15.50 -1.51 -4.14
CA GLU A 44 -16.73 -0.72 -4.09
C GLU A 44 -17.31 -0.61 -2.67
N ASP A 45 -17.38 -1.73 -1.95
CA ASP A 45 -17.92 -1.80 -0.58
C ASP A 45 -16.99 -1.22 0.48
N SER A 46 -15.70 -1.11 0.17
CA SER A 46 -14.71 -0.57 1.11
C SER A 46 -14.72 0.96 1.18
N SER A 47 -14.64 1.47 2.39
CA SER A 47 -14.65 2.91 2.74
C SER A 47 -13.53 3.31 3.70
N SER A 48 -12.46 2.51 3.80
CA SER A 48 -11.34 2.79 4.71
C SER A 48 -10.01 2.68 3.98
N TYR A 49 -9.15 3.68 4.17
CA TYR A 49 -7.80 3.74 3.62
C TYR A 49 -6.99 2.48 3.90
N ARG A 50 -7.09 1.98 5.13
CA ARG A 50 -6.41 0.75 5.54
C ARG A 50 -6.87 -0.44 4.70
N ASN A 51 -8.15 -0.53 4.38
CA ASN A 51 -8.69 -1.58 3.52
C ASN A 51 -8.21 -1.39 2.07
N PHE A 52 -8.10 -0.16 1.58
CA PHE A 52 -7.53 0.11 0.25
C PHE A 52 -6.07 -0.29 0.13
N LEU A 53 -5.26 -0.17 1.20
CA LEU A 53 -3.88 -0.67 1.19
C LEU A 53 -3.83 -2.21 1.05
N VAL A 54 -4.66 -2.92 1.81
CA VAL A 54 -4.75 -4.39 1.73
C VAL A 54 -5.28 -4.85 0.37
N LEU A 55 -6.25 -4.13 -0.19
CA LEU A 55 -6.80 -4.42 -1.52
C LEU A 55 -5.79 -4.12 -2.63
N ASP A 56 -4.90 -3.13 -2.45
CA ASP A 56 -3.82 -2.83 -3.38
C ASP A 56 -2.78 -3.96 -3.42
N GLU A 57 -2.44 -4.55 -2.26
CA GLU A 57 -1.58 -5.74 -2.19
C GLU A 57 -2.21 -6.93 -2.94
N LYS A 58 -3.51 -7.19 -2.72
CA LYS A 58 -4.26 -8.23 -3.44
C LYS A 58 -4.33 -7.97 -4.95
N LEU A 59 -4.46 -6.70 -5.35
CA LEU A 59 -4.48 -6.30 -6.75
C LEU A 59 -3.12 -6.54 -7.41
N VAL A 60 -2.01 -6.32 -6.70
CA VAL A 60 -0.66 -6.62 -7.20
C VAL A 60 -0.48 -8.12 -7.43
N GLU A 61 -0.99 -8.97 -6.54
CA GLU A 61 -1.01 -10.43 -6.73
C GLU A 61 -1.86 -10.82 -7.95
N MET A 62 -3.07 -10.27 -8.06
CA MET A 62 -3.96 -10.50 -9.20
C MET A 62 -3.33 -10.06 -10.54
N GLN A 63 -2.62 -8.93 -10.53
CA GLN A 63 -1.91 -8.43 -11.71
C GLN A 63 -0.81 -9.41 -12.16
N LYS A 64 -0.09 -10.04 -11.22
CA LYS A 64 0.91 -11.07 -11.53
C LYS A 64 0.26 -12.33 -12.09
N GLU A 65 -0.88 -12.77 -11.54
CA GLU A 65 -1.64 -13.90 -12.07
C GLU A 65 -2.10 -13.65 -13.51
N VAL A 66 -2.67 -12.47 -13.80
CA VAL A 66 -3.08 -12.10 -15.17
C VAL A 66 -1.88 -11.94 -16.11
N GLN A 67 -0.73 -11.44 -15.64
CA GLN A 67 0.49 -11.35 -16.45
C GLN A 67 1.09 -12.72 -16.77
N SER A 68 0.89 -13.73 -15.92
CA SER A 68 1.37 -15.08 -16.18
C SER A 68 0.74 -15.69 -17.44
N LEU A 69 -0.46 -15.23 -17.85
CA LEU A 69 -1.12 -15.65 -19.09
C LEU A 69 -0.31 -15.35 -20.35
N ASP A 70 0.61 -14.38 -20.31
CA ASP A 70 1.50 -14.07 -21.44
C ASP A 70 2.56 -15.16 -21.68
N THR A 71 2.71 -16.12 -20.76
CA THR A 71 3.66 -17.23 -20.88
C THR A 71 3.04 -18.49 -21.52
N ILE A 72 1.73 -18.49 -21.76
CA ILE A 72 1.00 -19.64 -22.31
C ILE A 72 0.92 -19.46 -23.83
N GLU A 73 1.50 -20.41 -24.56
CA GLU A 73 1.37 -20.53 -26.01
C GLU A 73 0.13 -21.37 -26.33
N ILE A 74 -0.78 -20.86 -27.17
CA ILE A 74 -2.01 -21.55 -27.58
C ILE A 74 -1.99 -21.70 -29.09
N GLU A 75 -2.20 -22.92 -29.58
CA GLU A 75 -2.36 -23.18 -31.01
C GLU A 75 -3.83 -23.12 -31.42
N GLY A 76 -4.14 -22.34 -32.46
CA GLY A 76 -5.43 -22.36 -33.18
C GLY A 76 -6.51 -21.38 -32.69
N PHE A 77 -6.40 -20.81 -31.48
CA PHE A 77 -7.32 -19.81 -30.92
C PHE A 77 -6.58 -18.59 -30.36
N GLU A 78 -5.54 -18.17 -31.07
CA GLU A 78 -4.63 -17.09 -30.63
C GLU A 78 -5.37 -15.75 -30.47
N GLU A 79 -6.25 -15.39 -31.42
CA GLU A 79 -6.99 -14.12 -31.38
C GLU A 79 -7.97 -14.05 -30.20
N GLU A 80 -8.72 -15.13 -29.96
CA GLU A 80 -9.66 -15.21 -28.84
C GLU A 80 -8.93 -15.19 -27.50
N TYR A 81 -7.78 -15.85 -27.41
CA TYR A 81 -6.96 -15.86 -26.20
C TYR A 81 -6.35 -14.50 -25.90
N GLU A 82 -5.82 -13.80 -26.92
CA GLU A 82 -5.36 -12.42 -26.78
C GLU A 82 -6.50 -11.47 -26.35
N GLY A 83 -7.70 -11.66 -26.91
CA GLY A 83 -8.90 -10.94 -26.49
C GLY A 83 -9.24 -11.15 -25.01
N ILE A 84 -9.20 -12.40 -24.54
CA ILE A 84 -9.43 -12.74 -23.12
C ILE A 84 -8.36 -12.09 -22.23
N LYS A 85 -7.08 -12.18 -22.60
CA LYS A 85 -5.98 -11.52 -21.87
C LYS A 85 -6.18 -10.01 -21.81
N TYR A 86 -6.58 -9.39 -22.91
CA TYR A 86 -6.85 -7.97 -22.97
C TYR A 86 -7.98 -7.56 -22.01
N ILE A 87 -9.10 -8.29 -22.02
CA ILE A 87 -10.25 -8.04 -21.13
C ILE A 87 -9.83 -8.12 -19.66
N LEU A 88 -9.11 -9.18 -19.28
CA LEU A 88 -8.64 -9.38 -17.90
C LEU A 88 -7.68 -8.27 -17.47
N LYS A 89 -6.70 -7.91 -18.31
CA LYS A 89 -5.76 -6.81 -18.06
C LYS A 89 -6.49 -5.47 -17.91
N HIS A 90 -7.47 -5.22 -18.76
CA HIS A 90 -8.25 -3.98 -18.74
C HIS A 90 -9.09 -3.87 -17.47
N LYS A 91 -9.73 -4.95 -17.02
CA LYS A 91 -10.47 -4.96 -15.74
C LYS A 91 -9.56 -4.72 -14.54
N VAL A 92 -8.42 -5.41 -14.44
CA VAL A 92 -7.44 -5.17 -13.38
C VAL A 92 -6.97 -3.71 -13.36
N TYR A 93 -6.74 -3.12 -14.55
CA TYR A 93 -6.40 -1.70 -14.66
C TYR A 93 -7.55 -0.78 -14.19
N GLY A 94 -8.80 -1.10 -14.50
CA GLY A 94 -9.98 -0.40 -14.00
C GLY A 94 -10.04 -0.38 -12.46
N ILE A 95 -9.89 -1.54 -11.83
CA ILE A 95 -9.86 -1.66 -10.35
C ILE A 95 -8.71 -0.85 -9.77
N LYS A 96 -7.53 -0.86 -10.41
CA LYS A 96 -6.38 -0.03 -9.99
C LYS A 96 -6.73 1.46 -9.98
N GLN A 97 -7.41 1.94 -11.02
CA GLN A 97 -7.86 3.32 -11.07
C GLN A 97 -8.88 3.62 -9.96
N MET A 98 -9.83 2.72 -9.71
CA MET A 98 -10.83 2.88 -8.65
C MET A 98 -10.19 2.99 -7.26
N ILE A 99 -9.26 2.08 -6.92
CA ILE A 99 -8.52 2.14 -5.66
C ILE A 99 -7.77 3.47 -5.53
N ASN A 100 -7.09 3.91 -6.60
CA ASN A 100 -6.36 5.18 -6.58
C ASN A 100 -7.30 6.39 -6.39
N ARG A 101 -8.45 6.42 -7.06
CA ARG A 101 -9.46 7.47 -6.88
C ARG A 101 -9.99 7.48 -5.44
N LYS A 102 -10.31 6.33 -4.87
CA LYS A 102 -10.79 6.24 -3.48
C LYS A 102 -9.74 6.64 -2.45
N LYS A 103 -8.46 6.27 -2.65
CA LYS A 103 -7.32 6.72 -1.83
C LYS A 103 -7.13 8.24 -1.87
N ILE A 104 -7.42 8.88 -3.00
CA ILE A 104 -7.38 10.34 -3.15
C ILE A 104 -8.61 10.97 -2.49
N GLY A 105 -9.80 10.43 -2.75
CA GLY A 105 -11.06 10.90 -2.15
C GLY A 105 -11.04 10.89 -0.62
N GLU A 106 -10.48 9.85 0.02
CA GLU A 106 -10.31 9.85 1.47
C GLU A 106 -9.23 10.84 1.96
N ARG A 107 -8.20 11.13 1.17
CA ARG A 107 -7.26 12.21 1.49
C ARG A 107 -7.95 13.57 1.46
N ASP A 108 -8.89 13.75 0.54
CA ASP A 108 -9.69 14.96 0.41
C ASP A 108 -10.78 15.03 1.49
N GLU A 109 -11.36 13.91 1.95
CA GLU A 109 -12.29 13.86 3.09
C GLU A 109 -11.59 14.13 4.43
N VAL A 110 -10.36 13.65 4.63
CA VAL A 110 -9.54 14.00 5.81
C VAL A 110 -9.07 15.46 5.76
N ALA A 111 -8.96 16.06 4.57
CA ALA A 111 -8.79 17.51 4.41
C ALA A 111 -10.13 18.29 4.46
N GLY A 112 -11.25 17.57 4.30
CA GLY A 112 -12.61 18.08 4.14
C GLY A 112 -13.30 18.47 5.44
N GLU A 113 -12.79 18.08 6.62
CA GLU A 113 -13.22 18.67 7.90
C GLU A 113 -12.82 20.16 8.06
N ARG A 114 -12.18 20.78 7.04
CA ARG A 114 -11.88 22.23 7.02
C ARG A 114 -12.39 23.01 5.82
N HIS A 115 -13.05 22.36 4.87
CA HIS A 115 -13.57 23.05 3.69
C HIS A 115 -14.98 22.57 3.35
N GLU A 116 -15.95 22.95 4.19
CA GLU A 116 -17.28 23.28 3.68
C GLU A 116 -17.15 24.44 2.68
N GLU A 117 -17.99 24.42 1.65
CA GLU A 117 -17.97 25.25 0.43
C GLU A 117 -16.91 24.83 -0.59
N TYR A 118 -17.28 23.88 -1.46
CA TYR A 118 -17.58 24.20 -2.86
C TYR A 118 -18.42 23.05 -3.43
N GLY A 119 -19.73 23.28 -3.54
CA GLY A 119 -20.63 22.37 -4.22
C GLY A 119 -20.29 22.30 -5.71
N ILE A 120 -19.92 21.12 -6.18
CA ILE A 120 -19.98 20.78 -7.59
C ILE A 120 -20.71 19.44 -7.67
N GLU A 121 -22.03 19.52 -7.84
CA GLU A 121 -22.87 18.40 -8.26
C GLU A 121 -22.47 18.03 -9.69
N ASN A 122 -21.73 16.95 -9.86
CA ASN A 122 -21.48 16.37 -11.18
C ASN A 122 -22.46 15.21 -11.40
N GLU A 123 -23.69 15.54 -11.82
CA GLU A 123 -24.53 14.60 -12.56
C GLU A 123 -23.82 14.25 -13.87
N THR A 124 -23.26 13.04 -13.96
CA THR A 124 -22.73 12.50 -15.21
C THR A 124 -23.73 11.49 -15.78
N ASN A 125 -24.75 12.01 -16.45
CA ASN A 125 -25.47 11.28 -17.50
C ASN A 125 -25.02 11.87 -18.84
N VAL A 126 -24.01 11.26 -19.47
CA VAL A 126 -23.68 11.52 -20.87
C VAL A 126 -23.55 10.19 -21.59
N GLU A 127 -24.70 9.58 -21.89
CA GLU A 127 -24.84 8.73 -23.06
C GLU A 127 -25.15 9.63 -24.26
N GLY A 128 -24.23 9.64 -25.23
CA GLY A 128 -24.48 10.11 -26.58
C GLY A 128 -23.99 11.52 -26.89
N GLU A 129 -22.77 11.65 -27.40
CA GLU A 129 -22.37 12.84 -28.16
C GLU A 129 -22.10 12.48 -29.63
N MET A 130 -23.09 12.85 -30.45
CA MET A 130 -22.91 13.15 -31.86
C MET A 130 -21.74 14.11 -32.05
N LYS A 131 -20.91 13.85 -33.06
CA LYS A 131 -19.87 14.78 -33.54
C LYS A 131 -20.52 16.12 -33.93
N LYS A 132 -20.51 17.10 -33.02
CA LYS A 132 -20.79 18.50 -33.38
C LYS A 132 -19.59 19.04 -34.16
N HIS A 133 -19.84 19.50 -35.39
CA HIS A 133 -18.90 20.32 -36.11
C HIS A 133 -18.93 21.72 -35.50
N PHE A 134 -17.86 22.09 -34.79
CA PHE A 134 -17.66 23.44 -34.29
C PHE A 134 -17.48 24.41 -35.46
N THR A 135 -18.15 25.55 -35.39
CA THR A 135 -17.93 26.67 -36.32
C THR A 135 -16.62 27.39 -36.01
N GLN A 136 -16.03 28.03 -37.01
CA GLN A 136 -14.71 28.69 -36.87
C GLN A 136 -14.71 29.81 -35.82
N GLU A 137 -15.82 30.52 -35.63
CA GLU A 137 -15.99 31.51 -34.55
C GLU A 137 -16.00 30.88 -33.15
N GLU A 138 -16.56 29.68 -32.99
CA GLU A 138 -16.54 28.96 -31.71
C GLU A 138 -15.11 28.50 -31.38
N LEU A 139 -14.35 28.09 -32.41
CA LEU A 139 -12.94 27.73 -32.24
C LEU A 139 -12.10 28.93 -31.81
N GLU A 140 -12.32 30.10 -32.42
CA GLU A 140 -11.62 31.35 -32.07
C GLU A 140 -11.97 31.84 -30.65
N GLN A 141 -13.21 31.67 -30.21
CA GLN A 141 -13.62 31.93 -28.82
C GLN A 141 -12.93 30.98 -27.83
N VAL A 142 -12.90 29.69 -28.12
CA VAL A 142 -12.23 28.68 -27.28
C VAL A 142 -10.72 28.91 -27.24
N GLU A 143 -10.09 29.36 -28.33
CA GLU A 143 -8.68 29.72 -28.33
C GLU A 143 -8.39 30.99 -27.51
N MET A 144 -9.28 31.98 -27.52
CA MET A 144 -9.17 33.17 -26.68
C MET A 144 -9.33 32.84 -25.19
N GLU A 145 -10.32 32.02 -24.84
CA GLU A 145 -10.53 31.54 -23.48
C GLU A 145 -9.35 30.68 -23.00
N ASN A 146 -8.83 29.79 -23.85
CA ASN A 146 -7.63 29.02 -23.54
C ASN A 146 -6.40 29.93 -23.33
N ARG A 147 -6.21 30.97 -24.13
CA ARG A 147 -5.13 31.94 -23.89
C ARG A 147 -5.32 32.67 -22.56
N GLN A 148 -6.54 33.06 -22.20
CA GLN A 148 -6.81 33.68 -20.90
C GLN A 148 -6.56 32.72 -19.72
N ILE A 149 -6.86 31.43 -19.87
CA ILE A 149 -6.61 30.41 -18.85
C ILE A 149 -5.09 30.13 -18.72
N VAL A 150 -4.37 30.04 -19.84
CA VAL A 150 -2.92 29.79 -19.88
C VAL A 150 -2.10 31.00 -19.41
N GLU A 151 -2.55 32.22 -19.70
CA GLU A 151 -1.97 33.48 -19.21
C GLU A 151 -2.50 33.90 -17.83
N GLY A 152 -3.43 33.12 -17.26
CA GLY A 152 -4.01 33.36 -15.95
C GLY A 152 -2.93 33.33 -14.87
N LYS A 153 -2.71 34.47 -14.21
CA LYS A 153 -1.76 34.62 -13.08
C LYS A 153 -1.92 33.52 -12.02
N GLU A 154 -3.11 32.96 -11.88
CA GLU A 154 -3.42 31.86 -10.96
C GLU A 154 -2.67 30.57 -11.31
N TYR A 155 -2.44 30.28 -12.59
CA TYR A 155 -1.67 29.11 -13.03
C TYR A 155 -0.19 29.26 -12.68
N GLU A 156 0.40 30.43 -12.91
CA GLU A 156 1.78 30.70 -12.49
C GLU A 156 1.93 30.64 -10.96
N THR A 157 0.96 31.17 -10.24
CA THR A 157 0.94 31.16 -8.77
C THR A 157 0.84 29.73 -8.24
N THR A 158 -0.01 28.91 -8.85
CA THR A 158 -0.17 27.49 -8.51
C THR A 158 1.09 26.69 -8.83
N ARG A 159 1.71 26.92 -9.99
CA ARG A 159 2.99 26.30 -10.36
C ARG A 159 4.11 26.66 -9.39
N LYS A 160 4.16 27.91 -8.93
CA LYS A 160 5.12 28.37 -7.92
C LYS A 160 4.88 27.69 -6.57
N ARG A 161 3.62 27.54 -6.14
CA ARG A 161 3.24 26.80 -4.91
C ARG A 161 3.63 25.33 -5.00
N ILE A 162 3.37 24.67 -6.13
CA ILE A 162 3.77 23.27 -6.36
C ILE A 162 5.30 23.12 -6.26
N LYS A 163 6.06 24.07 -6.84
CA LYS A 163 7.52 24.05 -6.74
C LYS A 163 8.00 24.21 -5.28
N GLN A 164 7.39 25.11 -4.52
CA GLN A 164 7.69 25.29 -3.10
C GLN A 164 7.35 24.04 -2.28
N ILE A 165 6.22 23.38 -2.58
CA ILE A 165 5.85 22.10 -1.94
C ILE A 165 6.92 21.03 -2.22
N ASN A 166 7.38 20.92 -3.46
CA ASN A 166 8.44 19.96 -3.80
C ASN A 166 9.76 20.26 -3.08
N GLU A 167 10.12 21.54 -2.94
CA GLU A 167 11.31 21.95 -2.18
C GLU A 167 11.19 21.58 -0.69
N VAL A 168 10.02 21.79 -0.08
CA VAL A 168 9.73 21.40 1.30
C VAL A 168 9.75 19.87 1.46
N GLN A 169 9.14 19.13 0.54
CA GLN A 169 9.14 17.66 0.58
C GLN A 169 10.56 17.08 0.48
N LYS A 170 11.41 17.69 -0.36
CA LYS A 170 12.82 17.30 -0.45
C LYS A 170 13.56 17.53 0.88
N ALA A 171 13.37 18.69 1.50
CA ALA A 171 13.97 19.00 2.79
C ALA A 171 13.49 18.07 3.92
N ILE A 172 12.19 17.70 3.93
CA ILE A 172 11.65 16.70 4.87
C ILE A 172 12.34 15.35 4.66
N ASN A 173 12.49 14.91 3.41
CA ASN A 173 13.13 13.63 3.12
C ASN A 173 14.60 13.60 3.56
N GLU A 174 15.35 14.68 3.30
CA GLU A 174 16.73 14.82 3.79
C GLU A 174 16.79 14.77 5.32
N GLN A 175 15.87 15.43 6.03
CA GLN A 175 15.80 15.36 7.49
C GLN A 175 15.46 13.96 8.01
N LEU A 176 14.59 13.21 7.32
CA LEU A 176 14.26 11.82 7.70
C LEU A 176 15.46 10.90 7.57
N ILE A 177 16.27 11.07 6.52
CA ILE A 177 17.51 10.30 6.33
C ILE A 177 18.48 10.57 7.49
N VAL A 178 18.71 11.85 7.82
CA VAL A 178 19.59 12.24 8.94
C VAL A 178 19.06 11.74 10.28
N GLN A 179 17.73 11.71 10.47
CA GLN A 179 17.14 11.17 11.69
C GLN A 179 17.34 9.66 11.81
N ASN A 180 17.25 8.91 10.71
CA ASN A 180 17.54 7.47 10.73
C ASN A 180 18.99 7.19 11.11
N GLU A 181 19.96 7.93 10.55
CA GLU A 181 21.37 7.81 10.95
C GLU A 181 21.56 8.07 12.44
N ARG A 182 20.91 9.11 12.98
CA ARG A 182 20.94 9.39 14.44
C ARG A 182 20.31 8.28 15.28
N ILE A 183 19.24 7.64 14.81
CA ILE A 183 18.60 6.52 15.51
C ILE A 183 19.55 5.31 15.56
N ASP A 184 20.28 5.05 14.47
CA ASP A 184 21.27 3.99 14.41
C ASP A 184 22.41 4.23 15.42
N ASP A 185 22.93 5.47 15.49
CA ASP A 185 23.94 5.86 16.48
C ASP A 185 23.43 5.67 17.92
N VAL A 186 22.18 6.06 18.20
CA VAL A 186 21.56 5.86 19.52
C VAL A 186 21.39 4.37 19.84
N CYS A 187 21.03 3.55 18.85
CA CYS A 187 20.92 2.11 19.03
C CYS A 187 22.28 1.47 19.33
N GLU A 188 23.33 1.88 18.62
CA GLU A 188 24.69 1.39 18.83
C GLU A 188 25.21 1.77 20.22
N THR A 189 25.13 3.05 20.59
CA THR A 189 25.54 3.53 21.92
C THR A 189 24.74 2.85 23.05
N THR A 190 23.44 2.61 22.85
CA THR A 190 22.61 1.86 23.82
C THR A 190 23.08 0.41 23.96
N LYS A 191 23.44 -0.24 22.85
CA LYS A 191 23.96 -1.61 22.83
C LYS A 191 25.32 -1.70 23.54
N GLU A 192 26.21 -0.74 23.29
CA GLU A 192 27.51 -0.64 23.97
C GLU A 192 27.36 -0.37 25.46
N THR A 193 26.45 0.52 25.84
CA THR A 193 26.14 0.83 27.24
C THR A 193 25.60 -0.41 27.95
N LYS A 194 24.68 -1.14 27.32
CA LYS A 194 24.15 -2.41 27.86
C LYS A 194 25.26 -3.45 28.03
N LYS A 195 26.15 -3.59 27.05
CA LYS A 195 27.31 -4.50 27.14
C LYS A 195 28.22 -4.11 28.30
N THR A 196 28.55 -2.83 28.42
CA THR A 196 29.40 -2.29 29.49
C THR A 196 28.77 -2.52 30.87
N TYR A 197 27.45 -2.32 31.00
CA TYR A 197 26.73 -2.60 32.23
C TYR A 197 26.76 -4.09 32.59
N LEU A 198 26.56 -4.98 31.62
CA LEU A 198 26.67 -6.43 31.83
C LEU A 198 28.08 -6.86 32.22
N ASP A 199 29.11 -6.28 31.59
CA ASP A 199 30.51 -6.55 31.92
C ASP A 199 30.87 -6.02 33.31
N LEU A 200 30.43 -4.82 33.69
CA LEU A 200 30.59 -4.27 35.04
C LEU A 200 29.88 -5.13 36.09
N ASN A 201 28.65 -5.56 35.80
CA ASN A 201 27.89 -6.43 36.69
C ASN A 201 28.60 -7.79 36.85
N ARG A 202 29.15 -8.34 35.76
CA ARG A 202 29.96 -9.57 35.83
C ARG A 202 31.22 -9.36 36.66
N ILE A 203 31.94 -8.26 36.50
CA ILE A 203 33.15 -7.95 37.29
C ILE A 203 32.81 -7.76 38.78
N GLN A 204 31.65 -7.17 39.09
CA GLN A 204 31.23 -6.92 40.47
C GLN A 204 30.74 -8.19 41.18
N PHE A 205 30.15 -9.15 40.45
CA PHE A 205 29.61 -10.39 41.03
C PHE A 205 30.52 -11.62 40.87
N ASP A 206 31.48 -11.60 39.95
CA ASP A 206 32.37 -12.74 39.66
C ASP A 206 33.80 -12.47 40.19
N GLY A 207 34.10 -13.04 41.36
CA GLY A 207 35.48 -13.50 41.66
C GLY A 207 36.30 -12.76 42.73
N ALA A 208 36.32 -11.43 42.77
CA ALA A 208 37.34 -10.74 43.60
C ALA A 208 37.05 -10.79 45.12
N GLY A 209 35.77 -10.76 45.51
CA GLY A 209 35.38 -10.73 46.93
C GLY A 209 35.60 -12.06 47.67
N SER A 210 35.46 -13.21 47.00
CA SER A 210 35.55 -14.53 47.63
C SER A 210 36.99 -14.95 47.90
N ILE A 211 37.89 -14.75 46.92
CA ILE A 211 39.29 -15.15 47.05
C ILE A 211 40.02 -14.24 48.04
N PHE A 212 39.80 -12.92 47.97
CA PHE A 212 40.43 -11.98 48.90
C PHE A 212 39.95 -12.19 50.35
N LYS A 213 38.65 -12.44 50.57
CA LYS A 213 38.13 -12.77 51.91
C LYS A 213 38.74 -14.07 52.46
N ARG A 214 38.89 -15.10 51.62
CA ARG A 214 39.55 -16.37 52.00
C ARG A 214 41.04 -16.18 52.31
N PHE A 215 41.74 -15.36 51.54
CA PHE A 215 43.13 -15.01 51.80
C PHE A 215 43.29 -14.23 53.11
N LEU A 216 42.46 -13.20 53.33
CA LEU A 216 42.50 -12.37 54.53
C LEU A 216 42.23 -13.19 55.80
N ALA A 217 41.27 -14.11 55.77
CA ALA A 217 41.00 -15.00 56.89
C ALA A 217 42.20 -15.90 57.22
N LYS A 218 42.87 -16.48 56.21
CA LYS A 218 44.10 -17.27 56.41
C LYS A 218 45.25 -16.42 56.94
N PHE A 219 45.38 -15.19 56.46
CA PHE A 219 46.40 -14.25 56.92
C PHE A 219 46.22 -13.88 58.40
N ILE A 220 44.98 -13.54 58.80
CA ILE A 220 44.66 -13.25 60.21
C ILE A 220 44.98 -14.47 61.10
N LEU A 221 44.63 -15.68 60.65
CA LEU A 221 44.91 -16.92 61.39
C LEU A 221 46.42 -17.16 61.54
N LEU A 222 47.21 -16.91 60.49
CA LEU A 222 48.68 -16.99 60.54
C LEU A 222 49.28 -15.98 61.53
N VAL A 223 48.81 -14.73 61.51
CA VAL A 223 49.27 -13.70 62.46
C VAL A 223 48.90 -14.08 63.89
N ALA A 224 47.69 -14.60 64.13
CA ALA A 224 47.28 -15.07 65.45
C ALA A 224 48.15 -16.23 65.95
N LEU A 225 48.46 -17.20 65.09
CA LEU A 225 49.39 -18.30 65.40
C LEU A 225 50.80 -17.78 65.71
N PHE A 226 51.31 -16.84 64.92
CA PHE A 226 52.63 -16.24 65.14
C PHE A 226 52.69 -15.50 66.49
N LEU A 227 51.63 -14.75 66.84
CA LEU A 227 51.53 -14.07 68.13
C LEU A 227 51.46 -15.06 69.30
N LEU A 228 50.69 -16.14 69.16
CA LEU A 228 50.64 -17.21 70.17
C LEU A 228 52.01 -17.88 70.34
N PHE A 229 52.70 -18.18 69.24
CA PHE A 229 54.03 -18.79 69.27
C PHE A 229 55.06 -17.85 69.92
N LYS A 230 55.03 -16.55 69.57
CA LYS A 230 55.86 -15.54 70.22
C LYS A 230 55.55 -15.41 71.71
N HIS A 231 54.27 -15.43 72.10
CA HIS A 231 53.88 -15.38 73.50
C HIS A 231 54.35 -16.61 74.29
N TYR A 232 54.30 -17.79 73.66
CA TYR A 232 54.79 -19.04 74.26
C TYR A 232 56.31 -19.07 74.42
N LEU A 233 57.07 -18.55 73.43
CA LEU A 233 58.54 -18.47 73.50
C LEU A 233 59.07 -17.38 74.43
N ASN A 234 58.28 -16.34 74.66
CA ASN A 234 58.65 -15.22 75.53
C ASN A 234 58.16 -15.39 76.98
N ARG A 235 57.74 -16.62 77.33
CA ARG A 235 57.32 -17.07 78.65
C ARG A 235 58.23 -18.20 79.10
#